data_AF-A0A1V3JPH1-F1
#
_entry.id   AF-A0A1V3JPH1-F1
#
_cell.length_a   1.000
_cell.length_b   1.000
_cell.length_c   1.000
_cell.angle_alpha   90.00
_cell.angle_beta   90.00
_cell.angle_gamma   90.00
#
_symmetry.space_group_name_H-M   'P 1'
#
loop_
_entity.id
_entity.type
_entity.pdbx_description
1 polymer ?
#
loop_
_entity_poly.entity_id
_entity_poly.type
_entity_poly.pdbx_seq_one_letter_code
_entity_poly.pdbx_strand_id
1 'polypeptide(L)'
;MLNHQKDLALFYTDYEIPEDFYPYLENKTFQLKTINLKRRALGYIAYYLIYRPEHIKKAEALISVLKSYDKFDPDLERKIGKLLGYSNDDIEFYINHWLKST
;
A
#
# COMPACT_ATOMS: atom_id res chain seq x y z
N MET A 1 -8.97 -5.79 5.71
CA MET A 1 -9.91 -5.04 4.85
C MET A 1 -11.27 -5.72 4.80
N LEU A 2 -11.42 -6.87 4.14
CA LEU A 2 -12.69 -7.62 4.09
C LEU A 2 -13.12 -8.15 5.47
N ASN A 3 -12.18 -8.73 6.23
CA ASN A 3 -12.41 -9.15 7.63
C ASN A 3 -12.09 -8.04 8.66
N HIS A 4 -12.12 -6.76 8.27
CA HIS A 4 -11.82 -5.61 9.16
C HIS A 4 -10.42 -5.57 9.82
N GLN A 5 -9.50 -6.47 9.47
CA GLN A 5 -8.15 -6.51 10.05
C GLN A 5 -7.17 -5.43 9.53
N LYS A 6 -7.52 -4.75 8.44
CA LYS A 6 -6.67 -3.74 7.79
C LYS A 6 -7.57 -2.63 7.26
N ASP A 7 -7.08 -1.40 7.34
CA ASP A 7 -7.81 -0.19 6.92
C ASP A 7 -7.59 0.17 5.45
N LEU A 8 -6.45 -0.24 4.91
CA LEU A 8 -5.97 0.01 3.55
C LEU A 8 -5.54 -1.32 2.90
N ALA A 9 -5.66 -1.41 1.58
CA ALA A 9 -4.98 -2.43 0.78
C ALA A 9 -4.34 -1.79 -0.45
N LEU A 10 -3.09 -2.17 -0.72
CA LEU A 10 -2.31 -1.69 -1.84
C LEU A 10 -1.99 -2.87 -2.76
N PHE A 11 -2.36 -2.75 -4.03
CA PHE A 11 -2.09 -3.72 -5.09
C PHE A 11 -1.28 -3.06 -6.20
N TYR A 12 -0.45 -3.82 -6.90
CA TYR A 12 0.16 -3.37 -8.15
C TYR A 12 -0.90 -3.39 -9.26
N THR A 13 -0.89 -2.42 -10.17
CA THR A 13 -1.84 -2.41 -11.30
C THR A 13 -1.57 -3.49 -12.34
N ASP A 14 -0.36 -4.04 -12.30
CA ASP A 14 0.09 -5.15 -13.15
C ASP A 14 -0.63 -6.46 -12.75
N TYR A 15 -1.34 -6.43 -11.63
CA TYR A 15 -2.23 -7.48 -11.12
C TYR A 15 -3.65 -6.94 -11.01
N GLU A 16 -4.62 -7.80 -11.30
CA GLU A 16 -6.03 -7.48 -11.09
C GLU A 16 -6.34 -7.32 -9.60
N ILE A 17 -7.24 -6.39 -9.28
CA ILE A 17 -7.81 -6.29 -7.94
C ILE A 17 -8.58 -7.60 -7.68
N PRO A 18 -8.41 -8.26 -6.52
CA PRO A 18 -9.13 -9.50 -6.24
C PRO A 18 -10.64 -9.31 -6.37
N GLU A 19 -11.33 -10.26 -7.01
CA GLU A 19 -12.76 -10.13 -7.36
C GLU A 19 -13.64 -9.86 -6.14
N ASP A 20 -13.25 -10.38 -4.98
CA ASP A 20 -13.93 -10.17 -3.70
C ASP A 20 -14.08 -8.69 -3.31
N PHE A 21 -13.27 -7.77 -3.87
CA PHE A 21 -13.41 -6.34 -3.63
C PHE A 21 -14.47 -5.66 -4.51
N TYR A 22 -14.84 -6.22 -5.67
CA TYR A 22 -15.74 -5.56 -6.61
C TYR A 22 -17.11 -5.22 -6.02
N PRO A 23 -17.81 -6.12 -5.30
CA PRO A 23 -19.11 -5.78 -4.72
C PRO A 23 -19.05 -4.58 -3.78
N TYR A 24 -17.93 -4.44 -3.04
CA TYR A 24 -17.72 -3.35 -2.09
C TYR A 24 -17.26 -2.04 -2.74
N LEU A 25 -16.65 -2.12 -3.92
CA LEU A 25 -16.33 -0.95 -4.75
C LEU A 25 -17.58 -0.42 -5.44
N GLU A 26 -18.41 -1.31 -5.99
CA GLU A 26 -19.65 -0.97 -6.67
C GLU A 26 -20.66 -0.29 -5.73
N ASN A 27 -20.79 -0.81 -4.51
CA ASN A 27 -21.68 -0.24 -3.50
C ASN A 27 -21.07 0.93 -2.70
N LYS A 28 -19.86 1.38 -3.06
CA LYS A 28 -19.10 2.48 -2.42
C LYS A 28 -18.76 2.28 -0.95
N THR A 29 -18.77 1.04 -0.45
CA THR A 29 -18.23 0.70 0.87
C THR A 29 -16.72 0.94 0.91
N PHE A 30 -16.02 0.67 -0.19
CA PHE A 30 -14.63 1.03 -0.39
C PHE A 30 -14.50 2.07 -1.51
N GLN A 31 -13.44 2.86 -1.42
CA GLN A 31 -12.95 3.70 -2.51
C GLN A 31 -11.70 3.08 -3.10
N LEU A 32 -11.57 3.22 -4.41
CA LEU A 32 -10.39 2.87 -5.17
C LEU A 32 -9.69 4.14 -5.64
N LYS A 33 -8.38 4.23 -5.44
CA LYS A 33 -7.53 5.29 -5.97
C LYS A 33 -6.34 4.69 -6.68
N THR A 34 -6.16 5.09 -7.94
CA THR A 34 -4.99 4.72 -8.73
C THR A 34 -3.85 5.69 -8.45
N ILE A 35 -2.68 5.17 -8.13
CA ILE A 35 -1.47 5.94 -7.81
C ILE A 35 -0.44 5.63 -8.88
N ASN A 36 -0.16 6.62 -9.74
CA ASN A 36 0.89 6.51 -10.74
C ASN A 36 2.19 7.12 -10.19
N LEU A 37 3.24 6.31 -10.11
CA LEU A 37 4.56 6.71 -9.63
C LEU A 37 5.56 6.59 -10.77
N LYS A 38 6.31 7.68 -11.01
CA LYS A 38 7.43 7.66 -11.93
C LYS A 38 8.70 7.37 -11.14
N ARG A 39 9.34 6.23 -11.40
CA ARG A 39 10.60 5.79 -10.79
C ARG A 39 11.72 5.85 -11.82
N ARG A 40 12.89 6.36 -11.43
CA ARG A 40 14.04 6.45 -12.35
C ARG A 40 14.50 5.10 -12.88
N ALA A 41 14.49 4.05 -12.04
CA ALA A 41 15.02 2.73 -12.38
C ALA A 41 13.99 1.78 -13.02
N LEU A 42 12.69 1.97 -12.74
CA LEU A 42 11.63 1.02 -13.09
C LEU A 42 10.58 1.61 -14.06
N GLY A 43 10.74 2.87 -14.47
CA GLY A 43 9.76 3.53 -15.34
C GLY A 43 8.49 3.96 -14.58
N TYR A 44 7.32 3.75 -15.18
CA TYR A 44 6.03 4.04 -14.53
C TYR A 44 5.53 2.78 -13.81
N ILE A 45 5.33 2.90 -12.49
CA ILE A 45 4.65 1.89 -11.70
C ILE A 45 3.31 2.48 -11.28
N ALA A 46 2.25 1.72 -11.44
CA ALA A 46 0.95 2.11 -10.93
C ALA A 46 0.48 1.15 -9.83
N TYR A 47 -0.25 1.71 -8.87
CA TYR A 47 -0.82 0.99 -7.75
C TYR A 47 -2.31 1.26 -7.64
N TYR A 48 -3.06 0.24 -7.24
CA TYR A 48 -4.43 0.37 -6.77
C TYR A 48 -4.44 0.43 -5.24
N LEU A 49 -4.87 1.56 -4.69
CA LEU A 49 -5.10 1.72 -3.26
C LEU A 49 -6.60 1.65 -2.98
N ILE A 50 -7.00 0.65 -2.22
CA ILE A 50 -8.37 0.47 -1.75
C ILE A 50 -8.43 0.85 -0.27
N TYR A 51 -9.46 1.59 0.12
CA TYR A 51 -9.65 2.05 1.49
C TYR A 51 -11.13 2.30 1.81
N ARG A 52 -11.49 2.27 3.08
CA ARG A 52 -12.80 2.76 3.52
C ARG A 52 -12.81 4.30 3.55
N PRO A 53 -13.90 4.99 3.15
CA PRO A 53 -13.95 6.45 3.08
C PRO A 53 -13.44 7.17 4.35
N GLU A 54 -13.74 6.64 5.54
CA GLU A 54 -13.31 7.18 6.83
C GLU A 54 -11.79 7.19 7.04
N HIS A 55 -11.04 6.36 6.29
CA HIS A 55 -9.59 6.25 6.36
C HIS A 55 -8.86 7.04 5.27
N ILE A 56 -9.53 7.98 4.59
CA ILE A 56 -8.94 8.82 3.54
C ILE A 56 -7.64 9.51 3.99
N LYS A 57 -7.54 9.98 5.23
CA LYS A 57 -6.32 10.62 5.75
C LYS A 57 -5.13 9.65 5.80
N LYS A 58 -5.38 8.38 6.18
CA LYS A 58 -4.34 7.33 6.16
C LYS A 58 -3.94 7.01 4.71
N ALA A 59 -4.91 6.94 3.80
CA ALA A 59 -4.65 6.73 2.38
C ALA A 59 -3.78 7.84 1.77
N GLU A 60 -4.08 9.12 2.04
CA GLU A 60 -3.26 10.24 1.58
C GLU A 60 -1.85 10.23 2.18
N ALA A 61 -1.71 9.88 3.47
CA ALA A 61 -0.40 9.73 4.09
C ALA A 61 0.42 8.64 3.39
N LEU A 62 -0.19 7.49 3.08
CA LEU A 62 0.48 6.41 2.35
C LEU A 62 0.89 6.86 0.95
N ILE A 63 0.03 7.56 0.21
CA ILE A 63 0.35 8.12 -1.12
C ILE A 63 1.54 9.07 -1.04
N SER A 64 1.58 9.93 -0.02
CA SER A 64 2.68 10.86 0.19
C SER A 64 4.01 10.14 0.40
N VAL A 65 4.03 9.12 1.27
CA VAL A 65 5.21 8.29 1.53
C VAL A 65 5.65 7.54 0.27
N LEU A 66 4.71 6.95 -0.48
CA LEU A 66 5.00 6.27 -1.73
C LEU A 66 5.60 7.22 -2.76
N LYS A 67 5.11 8.46 -2.87
CA LYS A 67 5.68 9.44 -3.81
C LYS A 67 7.11 9.83 -3.47
N SER A 68 7.47 9.93 -2.19
CA SER A 68 8.84 10.27 -1.76
C SER A 68 9.83 9.11 -1.82
N TYR A 69 9.34 7.88 -1.96
CA TYR A 69 10.16 6.67 -1.94
C TYR A 69 10.96 6.52 -3.25
N ASP A 70 12.30 6.53 -3.20
CA ASP A 70 13.14 6.39 -4.41
C ASP A 70 13.95 5.09 -4.39
N LYS A 71 14.53 4.79 -3.23
CA LYS A 71 15.29 3.57 -2.93
C LYS A 71 14.80 2.99 -1.61
N PHE A 72 15.20 1.76 -1.33
CA PHE A 72 14.92 1.13 -0.05
C PHE A 72 15.44 1.99 1.10
N ASP A 73 14.52 2.28 2.02
CA ASP A 73 14.76 3.09 3.21
C ASP A 73 13.99 2.43 4.37
N PRO A 74 14.68 1.84 5.36
CA PRO A 74 14.05 1.17 6.50
C PRO A 74 13.00 2.02 7.22
N ASP A 75 13.19 3.32 7.33
CA ASP A 75 12.26 4.19 8.04
C ASP A 75 11.00 4.48 7.22
N LEU A 76 11.13 4.56 5.89
CA LEU A 76 9.97 4.61 5.00
C LEU A 76 9.23 3.28 4.96
N GLU A 77 9.95 2.15 4.94
CA GLU A 77 9.35 0.81 5.01
C GLU A 77 8.53 0.62 6.29
N ARG A 78 9.07 1.04 7.45
CA ARG A 78 8.32 1.02 8.71
C ARG A 78 7.03 1.84 8.62
N LYS A 79 7.09 3.02 8.00
CA LYS A 79 5.91 3.89 7.82
C LYS A 79 4.87 3.23 6.91
N ILE A 80 5.31 2.67 5.77
CA ILE A 80 4.44 1.97 4.82
C ILE A 80 3.78 0.76 5.51
N GLY A 81 4.57 -0.08 6.18
CA GLY A 81 4.08 -1.26 6.88
C GLY A 81 3.03 -0.94 7.95
N LYS A 82 3.29 0.09 8.77
CA LYS A 82 2.33 0.55 9.79
C LYS A 82 1.04 1.09 9.18
N LEU A 83 1.13 1.86 8.09
CA LEU A 83 -0.05 2.40 7.39
C LEU A 83 -0.89 1.29 6.76
N LEU A 84 -0.27 0.22 6.27
CA LEU A 84 -0.93 -0.96 5.72
C LEU A 84 -1.45 -1.93 6.81
N GLY A 85 -1.18 -1.65 8.08
CA GLY A 85 -1.65 -2.45 9.21
C GLY A 85 -0.90 -3.76 9.41
N TYR A 86 0.39 -3.82 9.05
CA TYR A 86 1.26 -4.94 9.43
C TYR A 86 1.71 -4.80 10.89
N SER A 87 2.00 -5.94 11.52
CA SER A 87 2.58 -5.96 12.87
C SER A 87 4.01 -5.43 12.85
N ASN A 88 4.51 -4.90 13.97
CA ASN A 88 5.89 -4.44 14.05
C ASN A 88 6.87 -5.59 13.78
N ASP A 89 6.56 -6.81 14.25
CA ASP A 89 7.43 -7.97 14.08
C ASP A 89 7.56 -8.36 12.60
N ASP A 90 6.45 -8.37 11.85
CA ASP A 90 6.47 -8.66 10.40
C ASP A 90 7.23 -7.59 9.62
N ILE A 91 7.05 -6.32 10.01
CA ILE A 91 7.74 -5.19 9.38
C ILE A 91 9.26 -5.32 9.57
N GLU A 92 9.71 -5.53 10.81
CA GLU A 92 11.14 -5.68 11.09
C GLU A 92 11.69 -6.98 10.48
N PHE A 93 10.91 -8.06 10.42
CA PHE A 93 11.31 -9.27 9.73
C PHE A 93 11.59 -9.00 8.24
N TYR A 94 10.67 -8.34 7.54
CA TYR A 94 10.84 -7.96 6.13
C TYR A 94 12.07 -7.07 5.92
N ILE A 95 12.22 -6.02 6.74
CA ILE A 95 13.35 -5.08 6.63
C ILE A 95 14.68 -5.81 6.84
N ASN A 96 14.77 -6.63 7.88
CA ASN A 96 15.99 -7.38 8.18
C ASN A 96 16.30 -8.43 7.11
N HIS A 97 15.29 -9.06 6.53
CA HIS A 97 15.47 -9.99 5.43
C HIS A 97 16.07 -9.29 4.20
N TRP A 98 15.53 -8.12 3.83
CA TRP A 98 16.03 -7.33 2.71
C TRP A 98 17.49 -6.88 2.93
N LEU A 99 17.80 -6.36 4.12
CA LEU A 99 19.15 -5.90 4.47
C LEU A 99 20.21 -7.02 4.49
N LYS A 100 19.81 -8.27 4.76
CA LYS A 100 20.71 -9.44 4.71
C LYS A 100 20.90 -10.00 3.30
N SER A 101 19.99 -9.68 2.39
CA SER A 101 19.96 -10.22 1.03
C SER A 101 20.59 -9.27 0.00
N THR A 102 21.09 -8.11 0.45
CA THR A 102 21.72 -7.06 -0.37
C THR A 102 23.18 -6.90 0.02
#